data_AF-A0A7X9F758-F1
#
_entry.id   AF-A0A7X9F758-F1
#
_cell.length_a   1.000
_cell.length_b   1.000
_cell.length_c   1.000
_cell.angle_alpha   90.00
_cell.angle_beta   90.00
_cell.angle_gamma   90.00
#
_symmetry.space_group_name_H-M   'P 1'
#
loop_
_entity.id
_entity.type
_entity.pdbx_description
1 polymer ?
#
loop_
_entity_poly.entity_id
_entity_poly.type
_entity_poly.pdbx_seq_one_letter_code
_entity_poly.pdbx_strand_id
1 'polypeptide(L)'
;NAMLKGRDFTTRALIKKMNVEVICTTDDPVDSLEFHRQMKTDFDVKVLPTWRPDAVIKIGDNAKWREYVEKLGTSASISIKGFSDLINALEKRHSFFHENGCRQSDHGLDRFYFSAYDSSEVENITRKMIGGKPLNEGDPEKFRCAVMYELCCMNHRRGWTQQFHVGAMRNNNTRMFRMLGPDTGFDSIAPPQDAFKMSCFLSMLDEKDQLAKTILYNLNPADNEVMITMAGNFNDGTIPVKVQYGPAWWFLDQKAGMEKHLKDLSALGLLPRFIGMVTDSRSFMSYPRHEYFRRLACNYIGEEVEKGLMPSDESLLRMIVEGISYRNAKEHLGF
;
A
#
# COMPACT_ATOMS: atom_id res chain seq x y z
N ASN A 1 -11.41 2.46 -31.86
CA ASN A 1 -11.95 3.82 -32.11
C ASN A 1 -13.46 3.89 -32.25
N ALA A 2 -14.10 3.11 -33.14
CA ALA A 2 -15.56 3.16 -33.30
C ALA A 2 -16.32 2.86 -31.99
N MET A 3 -15.93 1.80 -31.27
CA MET A 3 -16.57 1.41 -30.00
C MET A 3 -16.46 2.47 -28.91
N LEU A 4 -15.31 3.16 -28.78
CA LEU A 4 -15.08 4.20 -27.76
C LEU A 4 -16.00 5.42 -27.91
N LYS A 5 -16.65 5.61 -29.06
CA LYS A 5 -17.66 6.66 -29.26
C LYS A 5 -19.04 6.27 -28.70
N GLY A 6 -19.26 4.99 -28.43
CA GLY A 6 -20.51 4.47 -27.88
C GLY A 6 -20.61 4.68 -26.37
N ARG A 7 -21.85 4.81 -25.87
CA ARG A 7 -22.13 5.00 -24.43
C ARG A 7 -21.64 3.82 -23.57
N ASP A 8 -21.60 2.62 -24.15
CA ASP A 8 -21.16 1.38 -23.50
C ASP A 8 -19.64 1.31 -23.25
N PHE A 9 -18.86 2.22 -23.81
CA PHE A 9 -17.40 2.27 -23.68
C PHE A 9 -16.90 3.54 -22.98
N THR A 10 -17.79 4.23 -22.27
CA THR A 10 -17.38 5.25 -21.30
C THR A 10 -16.67 4.60 -20.11
N THR A 11 -15.85 5.35 -19.38
CA THR A 11 -15.17 4.86 -18.17
C THR A 11 -16.12 4.20 -17.19
N ARG A 12 -17.23 4.86 -16.85
CA ARG A 12 -18.25 4.33 -15.92
C ARG A 12 -18.91 3.06 -16.46
N ALA A 13 -19.18 2.98 -17.77
CA ALA A 13 -19.74 1.80 -18.39
C ALA A 13 -18.76 0.62 -18.37
N LEU A 14 -17.47 0.85 -18.63
CA LEU A 14 -16.43 -0.18 -18.56
C LEU A 14 -16.29 -0.73 -17.13
N ILE A 15 -16.25 0.13 -16.12
CA ILE A 15 -16.19 -0.26 -14.71
C ILE A 15 -17.39 -1.16 -14.35
N LYS A 16 -18.62 -0.75 -14.70
CA LYS A 16 -19.83 -1.53 -14.47
C LYS A 16 -19.82 -2.86 -15.21
N LYS A 17 -19.38 -2.88 -16.47
CA LYS A 17 -19.27 -4.09 -17.28
C LYS A 17 -18.32 -5.13 -16.68
N MET A 18 -17.30 -4.68 -15.97
CA MET A 18 -16.34 -5.54 -15.27
C MET A 18 -16.80 -5.94 -13.85
N ASN A 19 -18.04 -5.62 -13.47
CA ASN A 19 -18.64 -5.94 -12.16
C ASN A 19 -17.81 -5.46 -10.97
N VAL A 20 -17.28 -4.24 -11.06
CA VAL A 20 -16.51 -3.60 -9.99
C VAL A 20 -17.47 -2.99 -8.97
N GLU A 21 -17.32 -3.34 -7.70
CA GLU A 21 -18.11 -2.77 -6.59
C GLU A 21 -17.41 -1.59 -5.90
N VAL A 22 -16.08 -1.67 -5.76
CA VAL A 22 -15.26 -0.65 -5.12
C VAL A 22 -13.98 -0.41 -5.91
N ILE A 23 -13.55 0.85 -5.95
CA ILE A 23 -12.24 1.28 -6.41
C ILE A 23 -11.63 2.10 -5.27
N CYS A 24 -10.45 1.70 -4.82
CA CYS A 24 -9.64 2.50 -3.92
C CYS A 24 -8.57 3.20 -4.76
N THR A 25 -8.66 4.52 -4.93
CA THR A 25 -7.61 5.32 -5.58
C THR A 25 -6.44 5.53 -4.63
N THR A 26 -5.33 6.06 -5.14
CA THR A 26 -4.15 6.40 -4.34
C THR A 26 -3.93 7.89 -4.42
N ASP A 27 -4.04 8.59 -3.28
CA ASP A 27 -4.17 10.04 -3.23
C ASP A 27 -3.20 10.62 -2.20
N ASP A 28 -2.68 11.82 -2.48
CA ASP A 28 -1.69 12.51 -1.63
C ASP A 28 -2.40 13.22 -0.47
N PRO A 29 -1.80 13.27 0.75
CA PRO A 29 -2.28 14.06 1.88
C PRO A 29 -2.80 15.48 1.57
N VAL A 30 -2.20 16.15 0.59
CA VAL A 30 -2.54 17.53 0.22
C VAL A 30 -3.76 17.63 -0.70
N ASP A 31 -4.25 16.52 -1.23
CA ASP A 31 -5.31 16.51 -2.25
C ASP A 31 -6.67 16.96 -1.69
N SER A 32 -7.43 17.63 -2.54
CA SER A 32 -8.74 18.19 -2.19
C SER A 32 -9.82 17.12 -2.05
N LEU A 33 -9.62 15.91 -2.60
CA LEU A 33 -10.62 14.84 -2.72
C LEU A 33 -11.98 15.29 -3.31
N GLU A 34 -11.97 16.34 -4.15
CA GLU A 34 -13.20 16.93 -4.67
C GLU A 34 -14.01 15.95 -5.53
N PHE A 35 -13.33 15.15 -6.36
CA PHE A 35 -13.99 14.18 -7.22
C PHE A 35 -14.56 13.01 -6.43
N HIS A 36 -13.92 12.57 -5.34
CA HIS A 36 -14.50 11.58 -4.43
C HIS A 36 -15.80 12.10 -3.82
N ARG A 37 -15.80 13.35 -3.32
CA ARG A 37 -17.01 13.96 -2.77
C ARG A 37 -18.12 14.08 -3.81
N GLN A 38 -17.79 14.48 -5.04
CA GLN A 38 -18.75 14.56 -6.13
C GLN A 38 -19.33 13.17 -6.46
N MET A 39 -18.49 12.14 -6.57
CA MET A 39 -18.91 10.79 -6.97
C MET A 39 -19.75 10.06 -5.93
N LYS A 40 -19.72 10.45 -4.65
CA LYS A 40 -20.54 9.83 -3.58
C LYS A 40 -22.04 9.74 -3.90
N THR A 41 -22.56 10.62 -4.76
CA THR A 41 -23.98 10.66 -5.13
C THR A 41 -24.26 10.42 -6.62
N ASP A 42 -23.22 10.30 -7.43
CA ASP A 42 -23.31 10.30 -8.91
C ASP A 42 -22.83 8.98 -9.55
N PHE A 43 -22.39 8.01 -8.74
CA PHE A 43 -21.94 6.72 -9.25
C PHE A 43 -22.19 5.57 -8.27
N ASP A 44 -22.74 4.46 -8.79
CA ASP A 44 -23.11 3.30 -7.97
C ASP A 44 -21.89 2.54 -7.41
N VAL A 45 -20.73 2.66 -8.06
CA VAL A 45 -19.48 2.02 -7.62
C VAL A 45 -18.81 2.94 -6.60
N LYS A 46 -18.44 2.38 -5.45
CA LYS A 46 -17.75 3.13 -4.40
C LYS A 46 -16.36 3.51 -4.89
N VAL A 47 -16.08 4.80 -5.05
CA VAL A 47 -14.72 5.30 -5.31
C VAL A 47 -14.20 5.96 -4.05
N LEU A 48 -13.31 5.25 -3.35
CA LEU A 48 -12.78 5.65 -2.05
C LEU A 48 -11.30 6.05 -2.19
N PRO A 49 -10.82 7.04 -1.44
CA PRO A 49 -9.42 7.39 -1.45
C PRO A 49 -8.58 6.43 -0.59
N THR A 50 -7.32 6.25 -0.96
CA THR A 50 -6.26 5.60 -0.15
C THR A 50 -5.18 6.64 0.12
N TRP A 51 -4.84 6.82 1.38
CA TRP A 51 -3.89 7.84 1.81
C TRP A 51 -2.43 7.44 1.54
N ARG A 52 -1.71 8.17 0.70
CA ARG A 52 -0.30 7.89 0.37
C ARG A 52 0.65 9.05 0.69
N PRO A 53 1.24 9.09 1.90
CA PRO A 53 2.08 10.20 2.37
C PRO A 53 3.56 10.09 1.97
N ASP A 54 3.86 9.48 0.82
CA ASP A 54 5.22 9.22 0.35
C ASP A 54 6.08 10.50 0.31
N ALA A 55 5.51 11.62 -0.10
CA ALA A 55 6.22 12.89 -0.25
C ALA A 55 6.73 13.46 1.08
N VAL A 56 6.12 13.07 2.22
CA VAL A 56 6.61 13.43 3.56
C VAL A 56 7.94 12.73 3.87
N ILE A 57 8.11 11.48 3.40
CA ILE A 57 9.25 10.60 3.70
C ILE A 57 10.41 10.79 2.70
N LYS A 58 10.10 11.23 1.47
CA LYS A 58 11.05 11.42 0.37
C LYS A 58 11.85 12.73 0.52
N ILE A 59 12.73 12.76 1.51
CA ILE A 59 13.59 13.91 1.87
C ILE A 59 14.90 14.03 1.06
N GLY A 60 15.05 13.28 -0.04
CA GLY A 60 16.28 13.28 -0.84
C GLY A 60 16.58 14.61 -1.54
N ASP A 61 15.56 15.43 -1.75
CA ASP A 61 15.65 16.79 -2.29
C ASP A 61 14.97 17.74 -1.29
N ASN A 62 15.77 18.38 -0.42
CA ASN A 62 15.25 19.22 0.66
C ASN A 62 14.46 20.43 0.11
N ALA A 63 14.81 20.98 -1.06
CA ALA A 63 14.07 22.09 -1.63
C ALA A 63 12.64 21.66 -2.00
N LYS A 64 12.49 20.55 -2.74
CA LYS A 64 11.19 19.98 -3.07
C LYS A 64 10.39 19.54 -1.83
N TRP A 65 11.08 19.00 -0.82
CA TRP A 65 10.44 18.61 0.42
C TRP A 65 9.84 19.81 1.15
N ARG A 66 10.55 20.94 1.24
CA ARG A 66 10.01 22.17 1.83
C ARG A 66 8.80 22.70 1.07
N GLU A 67 8.84 22.72 -0.26
CA GLU A 67 7.68 23.10 -1.08
C GLU A 67 6.46 22.21 -0.80
N TYR A 68 6.70 20.90 -0.60
CA TYR A 68 5.63 19.97 -0.23
C TYR A 68 5.08 20.25 1.17
N VAL A 69 5.95 20.51 2.16
CA VAL A 69 5.55 20.84 3.54
C VAL A 69 4.72 22.13 3.58
N GLU A 70 5.05 23.14 2.77
CA GLU A 70 4.24 24.35 2.65
C GLU A 70 2.84 24.07 2.08
N LYS A 71 2.73 23.21 1.05
CA LYS A 71 1.44 22.76 0.50
C LYS A 71 0.64 21.98 1.53
N LEU A 72 1.29 21.08 2.27
CA LEU A 72 0.66 20.32 3.35
C LEU A 72 0.13 21.26 4.43
N GLY A 73 0.95 22.20 4.90
CA GLY A 73 0.54 23.22 5.87
C GLY A 73 -0.66 24.03 5.38
N THR A 74 -0.67 24.43 4.10
CA THR A 74 -1.80 25.13 3.48
C THR A 74 -3.08 24.27 3.48
N SER A 75 -2.99 23.01 3.02
CA SER A 75 -4.12 22.07 2.96
C SER A 75 -4.69 21.72 4.36
N ALA A 76 -3.86 21.82 5.39
CA ALA A 76 -4.21 21.60 6.77
C ALA A 76 -4.54 22.91 7.52
N SER A 77 -4.33 24.07 6.92
CA SER A 77 -4.39 25.38 7.60
C SER A 77 -3.53 25.41 8.88
N ILE A 78 -2.31 24.88 8.82
CA ILE A 78 -1.34 24.81 9.92
C ILE A 78 0.01 25.35 9.42
N SER A 79 0.65 26.24 10.19
CA SER A 79 2.02 26.67 9.92
C SER A 79 2.98 25.64 10.49
N ILE A 80 3.70 24.92 9.62
CA ILE A 80 4.61 23.84 10.03
C ILE A 80 6.00 24.43 10.31
N LYS A 81 6.41 24.46 11.57
CA LYS A 81 7.72 24.98 12.01
C LYS A 81 8.62 23.93 12.65
N GLY A 82 8.09 22.74 12.93
CA GLY A 82 8.79 21.64 13.57
C GLY A 82 8.10 20.30 13.32
N PHE A 83 8.60 19.25 13.97
CA PHE A 83 8.06 17.89 13.82
C PHE A 83 6.65 17.81 14.39
N SER A 84 6.42 18.41 15.55
CA SER A 84 5.11 18.42 16.19
C SER A 84 4.03 19.05 15.29
N ASP A 85 4.34 20.16 14.62
CA ASP A 85 3.41 20.80 13.69
C ASP A 85 3.18 19.96 12.43
N LEU A 86 4.22 19.28 11.93
CA LEU A 86 4.12 18.37 10.79
C LEU A 86 3.16 17.22 11.09
N ILE A 87 3.30 16.57 12.25
CA ILE A 87 2.42 15.48 12.68
C ILE A 87 0.99 16.00 12.89
N ASN A 88 0.81 17.18 13.48
CA ASN A 88 -0.52 17.80 13.61
C ASN A 88 -1.18 18.09 12.26
N ALA A 89 -0.42 18.56 11.26
CA ALA A 89 -0.91 18.76 9.91
C ALA A 89 -1.34 17.43 9.27
N LEU A 90 -0.51 16.39 9.39
CA LEU A 90 -0.83 15.06 8.89
C LEU A 90 -2.07 14.46 9.57
N GLU A 91 -2.20 14.57 10.89
CA GLU A 91 -3.37 14.09 11.65
C GLU A 91 -4.68 14.77 11.18
N LYS A 92 -4.63 16.08 10.92
CA LYS A 92 -5.79 16.84 10.40
C LYS A 92 -6.19 16.37 9.00
N ARG A 93 -5.21 16.16 8.13
CA ARG A 93 -5.42 15.68 6.77
C ARG A 93 -5.85 14.21 6.76
N HIS A 94 -5.32 13.37 7.64
CA HIS A 94 -5.75 11.99 7.85
C HIS A 94 -7.22 11.94 8.32
N SER A 95 -7.63 12.84 9.21
CA SER A 95 -9.03 12.97 9.64
C SER A 95 -9.94 13.34 8.47
N PHE A 96 -9.53 14.31 7.65
CA PHE A 96 -10.24 14.70 6.45
C PHE A 96 -10.42 13.54 5.46
N PHE A 97 -9.38 12.71 5.26
CA PHE A 97 -9.51 11.50 4.44
C PHE A 97 -10.48 10.49 5.05
N HIS A 98 -10.45 10.31 6.37
CA HIS A 98 -11.37 9.42 7.08
C HIS A 98 -12.84 9.83 6.87
N GLU A 99 -13.13 11.12 6.99
CA GLU A 99 -14.46 11.72 6.71
C GLU A 99 -14.89 11.54 5.24
N ASN A 100 -13.92 11.44 4.34
CA ASN A 100 -14.15 11.17 2.92
C ASN A 100 -14.17 9.69 2.54
N GLY A 101 -14.19 8.79 3.53
CA GLY A 101 -14.39 7.35 3.33
C GLY A 101 -13.08 6.56 3.21
N CYS A 102 -11.91 7.20 3.36
CA CYS A 102 -10.64 6.50 3.41
C CYS A 102 -10.59 5.54 4.58
N ARG A 103 -10.14 4.30 4.34
CA ARG A 103 -9.89 3.28 5.38
C ARG A 103 -8.54 2.60 5.22
N GLN A 104 -7.70 3.13 4.34
CA GLN A 104 -6.45 2.51 3.95
C GLN A 104 -5.35 3.56 3.79
N SER A 105 -4.12 3.19 4.14
CA SER A 105 -2.91 3.92 3.73
C SER A 105 -2.02 3.05 2.86
N ASP A 106 -1.23 3.71 2.02
CA ASP A 106 -0.22 3.08 1.18
C ASP A 106 1.11 3.80 1.32
N HIS A 107 2.20 3.04 1.38
CA HIS A 107 3.56 3.53 1.56
C HIS A 107 4.47 2.88 0.52
N GLY A 108 4.88 3.66 -0.48
CA GLY A 108 5.82 3.24 -1.51
C GLY A 108 7.26 3.53 -1.11
N LEU A 109 7.86 2.59 -0.39
CA LEU A 109 9.20 2.75 0.18
C LEU A 109 10.25 2.04 -0.67
N ASP A 110 11.50 2.51 -0.62
CA ASP A 110 12.63 1.73 -1.14
C ASP A 110 12.93 0.55 -0.22
N ARG A 111 12.84 0.79 1.10
CA ARG A 111 13.01 -0.21 2.16
C ARG A 111 12.29 0.20 3.46
N PHE A 112 12.24 -0.72 4.41
CA PHE A 112 11.90 -0.39 5.79
C PHE A 112 12.99 0.48 6.43
N TYR A 113 12.56 1.46 7.22
CA TYR A 113 13.44 2.34 7.98
C TYR A 113 13.35 2.00 9.45
N PHE A 114 14.50 1.87 10.10
CA PHE A 114 14.58 1.66 11.53
C PHE A 114 15.81 2.34 12.10
N SER A 115 15.60 3.11 13.15
CA SER A 115 16.64 3.74 13.95
C SER A 115 16.05 4.10 15.31
N ALA A 116 16.86 4.02 16.37
CA ALA A 116 16.52 4.64 17.63
C ALA A 116 16.57 6.17 17.49
N TYR A 117 15.61 6.85 18.09
CA TYR A 117 15.53 8.31 18.13
C TYR A 117 14.84 8.75 19.42
N ASP A 118 15.11 9.98 19.84
CA ASP A 118 14.25 10.68 20.79
C ASP A 118 13.48 11.83 20.11
N SER A 119 12.44 12.34 20.78
CA SER A 119 11.58 13.38 20.24
C SER A 119 12.33 14.69 19.97
N SER A 120 13.37 15.00 20.76
CA SER A 120 14.15 16.23 20.61
C SER A 120 15.05 16.18 19.39
N GLU A 121 15.60 15.00 19.08
CA GLU A 121 16.41 14.76 17.89
C GLU A 121 15.58 14.98 16.63
N VAL A 122 14.41 14.35 16.54
CA VAL A 122 13.55 14.43 15.35
C VAL A 122 12.99 15.84 15.17
N GLU A 123 12.65 16.53 16.26
CA GLU A 123 12.25 17.94 16.24
C GLU A 123 13.38 18.83 15.68
N ASN A 124 14.62 18.63 16.13
CA ASN A 124 15.77 19.37 15.63
C ASN A 124 16.09 19.06 14.16
N ILE A 125 16.00 17.78 13.74
CA ILE A 125 16.17 17.35 12.35
C ILE A 125 15.14 18.05 11.46
N THR A 126 13.87 18.06 11.88
CA THR A 126 12.78 18.68 11.12
C THR A 126 12.99 20.19 10.98
N ARG A 127 13.38 20.88 12.06
CA ARG A 127 13.73 22.32 12.00
C ARG A 127 14.91 22.62 11.08
N LYS A 128 15.94 21.76 11.05
CA LYS A 128 17.05 21.89 10.09
C LYS A 128 16.53 21.79 8.66
N MET A 129 15.70 20.78 8.35
CA MET A 129 15.15 20.60 7.01
C MET A 129 14.31 21.81 6.58
N ILE A 130 13.37 22.26 7.43
CA ILE A 130 12.55 23.46 7.19
C ILE A 130 13.42 24.70 6.98
N GLY A 131 14.50 24.84 7.76
CA GLY A 131 15.46 25.93 7.62
C GLY A 131 16.44 25.79 6.45
N GLY A 132 16.33 24.75 5.63
CA GLY A 132 17.23 24.48 4.50
C GLY A 132 18.65 24.10 4.90
N LYS A 133 18.88 23.72 6.16
CA LYS A 133 20.19 23.32 6.69
C LYS A 133 20.50 21.87 6.29
N PRO A 134 21.80 21.52 6.14
CA PRO A 134 22.21 20.15 5.90
C PRO A 134 21.89 19.25 7.10
N LEU A 135 21.65 17.97 6.81
CA LEU A 135 21.45 16.91 7.79
C LEU A 135 22.76 16.21 8.12
N ASN A 136 22.87 15.70 9.35
CA ASN A 136 23.96 14.84 9.75
C ASN A 136 23.78 13.43 9.18
N GLU A 137 24.84 12.61 9.25
CA GLU A 137 24.73 11.17 9.01
C GLU A 137 23.72 10.55 9.98
N GLY A 138 22.82 9.70 9.46
CA GLY A 138 21.77 9.04 10.25
C GLY A 138 20.49 9.88 10.48
N ASP A 139 20.55 11.21 10.42
CA ASP A 139 19.37 12.10 10.54
C ASP A 139 18.22 11.66 9.60
N PRO A 140 18.47 11.32 8.31
CA PRO A 140 17.41 10.83 7.43
C PRO A 140 16.73 9.55 7.91
N GLU A 141 17.47 8.60 8.49
CA GLU A 141 16.88 7.33 8.97
C GLU A 141 15.99 7.58 10.18
N LYS A 142 16.45 8.41 11.13
CA LYS A 142 15.67 8.78 12.33
C LYS A 142 14.37 9.49 11.95
N PHE A 143 14.44 10.48 11.07
CA PHE A 143 13.26 11.21 10.62
C PHE A 143 12.25 10.28 9.92
N ARG A 144 12.70 9.44 8.98
CA ARG A 144 11.80 8.51 8.29
C ARG A 144 11.18 7.48 9.23
N CYS A 145 11.97 6.92 10.15
CA CYS A 145 11.48 6.00 11.19
C CYS A 145 10.39 6.67 12.04
N ALA A 146 10.63 7.90 12.51
CA ALA A 146 9.70 8.64 13.36
C ALA A 146 8.40 9.02 12.64
N VAL A 147 8.48 9.58 11.43
CA VAL A 147 7.27 9.90 10.66
C VAL A 147 6.47 8.63 10.36
N MET A 148 7.14 7.56 9.93
CA MET A 148 6.45 6.30 9.62
C MET A 148 5.78 5.71 10.86
N TYR A 149 6.42 5.76 12.03
CA TYR A 149 5.81 5.35 13.29
C TYR A 149 4.53 6.13 13.57
N GLU A 150 4.59 7.47 13.51
CA GLU A 150 3.42 8.33 13.75
C GLU A 150 2.28 8.02 12.77
N LEU A 151 2.58 7.90 11.47
CA LEU A 151 1.57 7.55 10.44
C LEU A 151 0.90 6.19 10.74
N CYS A 152 1.67 5.18 11.15
CA CYS A 152 1.14 3.87 11.49
C CYS A 152 0.25 3.94 12.75
N CYS A 153 0.66 4.71 13.76
CA CYS A 153 -0.16 4.97 14.95
C CYS A 153 -1.47 5.70 14.59
N MET A 154 -1.46 6.65 13.63
CA MET A 154 -2.69 7.29 13.13
C MET A 154 -3.63 6.28 12.47
N ASN A 155 -3.08 5.36 11.66
CA ASN A 155 -3.83 4.29 11.01
C ASN A 155 -4.48 3.38 12.04
N HIS A 156 -3.70 2.90 13.02
CA HIS A 156 -4.18 2.03 14.09
C HIS A 156 -5.31 2.69 14.89
N ARG A 157 -5.13 3.94 15.34
CA ARG A 157 -6.16 4.70 16.08
C ARG A 157 -7.50 4.82 15.34
N ARG A 158 -7.50 4.74 14.01
CA ARG A 158 -8.70 4.83 13.16
C ARG A 158 -9.12 3.49 12.53
N GLY A 159 -8.49 2.38 12.92
CA GLY A 159 -8.77 1.05 12.39
C GLY A 159 -8.50 0.89 10.88
N TRP A 160 -7.59 1.70 10.33
CA TRP A 160 -7.21 1.62 8.92
C TRP A 160 -6.31 0.41 8.64
N THR A 161 -6.33 -0.03 7.39
CA THR A 161 -5.33 -0.98 6.88
C THR A 161 -4.15 -0.21 6.28
N GLN A 162 -2.93 -0.54 6.67
CA GLN A 162 -1.71 0.07 6.14
C GLN A 162 -0.98 -0.87 5.18
N GLN A 163 -0.47 -0.34 4.08
CA GLN A 163 0.18 -1.12 3.04
C GLN A 163 1.63 -0.66 2.86
N PHE A 164 2.54 -1.63 2.78
CA PHE A 164 3.96 -1.36 2.56
C PHE A 164 4.41 -1.99 1.24
N HIS A 165 4.56 -1.16 0.22
CA HIS A 165 5.12 -1.54 -1.08
C HIS A 165 6.61 -1.24 -1.10
N VAL A 166 7.45 -2.27 -0.97
CA VAL A 166 8.91 -2.11 -0.80
C VAL A 166 9.75 -2.81 -1.88
N GLY A 167 10.95 -2.27 -2.13
CA GLY A 167 11.92 -2.87 -3.04
C GLY A 167 11.90 -2.35 -4.47
N ALA A 168 11.33 -1.17 -4.71
CA ALA A 168 11.44 -0.49 -6.00
C ALA A 168 12.73 0.34 -6.09
N MET A 169 13.56 0.10 -7.10
CA MET A 169 14.68 0.96 -7.47
C MET A 169 14.23 1.90 -8.58
N ARG A 170 14.10 3.19 -8.28
CA ARG A 170 13.41 4.16 -9.14
C ARG A 170 14.35 5.11 -9.86
N ASN A 171 13.90 5.61 -11.02
CA ASN A 171 14.57 6.65 -11.80
C ASN A 171 16.01 6.28 -12.22
N ASN A 172 16.26 5.01 -12.55
CA ASN A 172 17.59 4.48 -12.85
C ASN A 172 18.25 5.15 -14.06
N ASN A 173 17.45 5.62 -15.01
CA ASN A 173 17.93 6.27 -16.21
C ASN A 173 17.94 7.79 -16.04
N THR A 174 19.05 8.33 -15.54
CA THR A 174 19.23 9.77 -15.26
C THR A 174 18.94 10.66 -16.47
N ARG A 175 19.34 10.24 -17.68
CA ARG A 175 19.09 11.00 -18.91
C ARG A 175 17.59 11.12 -19.17
N MET A 176 16.87 10.01 -19.08
CA MET A 176 15.42 9.99 -19.33
C MET A 176 14.63 10.66 -18.21
N PHE A 177 15.07 10.53 -16.95
CA PHE A 177 14.45 11.22 -15.82
C PHE A 177 14.48 12.75 -16.00
N ARG A 178 15.58 13.32 -16.49
CA ARG A 178 15.65 14.76 -16.81
C ARG A 178 14.67 15.18 -17.91
N MET A 179 14.34 14.30 -18.84
CA MET A 179 13.48 14.60 -19.99
C MET A 179 11.99 14.36 -19.72
N LEU A 180 11.68 13.27 -19.01
CA LEU A 180 10.31 12.75 -18.88
C LEU A 180 9.79 12.78 -17.43
N GLY A 181 10.66 12.92 -16.44
CA GLY A 181 10.30 12.83 -15.02
C GLY A 181 10.08 11.38 -14.55
N PRO A 182 9.49 11.22 -13.34
CA PRO A 182 9.26 9.92 -12.71
C PRO A 182 8.13 9.12 -13.38
N ASP A 183 8.01 7.83 -13.04
CA ASP A 183 6.92 6.93 -13.45
C ASP A 183 6.78 6.75 -14.98
N THR A 184 7.92 6.76 -15.69
CA THR A 184 8.00 6.66 -17.16
C THR A 184 8.71 5.40 -17.67
N GLY A 185 8.70 4.33 -16.86
CA GLY A 185 9.21 3.01 -17.25
C GLY A 185 10.71 2.78 -17.04
N PHE A 186 11.37 3.62 -16.23
CA PHE A 186 12.79 3.51 -15.88
C PHE A 186 13.02 3.06 -14.42
N ASP A 187 12.07 2.33 -13.87
CA ASP A 187 12.08 1.75 -12.53
C ASP A 187 12.27 0.23 -12.64
N SER A 188 12.87 -0.40 -11.63
CA SER A 188 13.17 -1.83 -11.62
C SER A 188 13.12 -2.43 -10.22
N ILE A 189 13.31 -3.74 -10.13
CA ILE A 189 13.45 -4.49 -8.87
C ILE A 189 14.76 -4.08 -8.17
N ALA A 190 14.69 -3.75 -6.89
CA ALA A 190 15.84 -3.49 -6.02
C ALA A 190 16.35 -4.81 -5.37
N PRO A 191 17.51 -4.79 -4.69
CA PRO A 191 17.95 -5.93 -3.88
C PRO A 191 16.94 -6.34 -2.79
N PRO A 192 17.06 -7.57 -2.25
CA PRO A 192 16.22 -8.06 -1.15
C PRO A 192 16.19 -7.13 0.05
N GLN A 193 15.09 -7.17 0.81
CA GLN A 193 14.88 -6.31 1.96
C GLN A 193 15.71 -6.73 3.19
N ASP A 194 15.99 -5.77 4.06
CA ASP A 194 16.61 -6.04 5.36
C ASP A 194 15.54 -6.52 6.35
N ALA A 195 15.47 -7.84 6.53
CA ALA A 195 14.51 -8.48 7.43
C ALA A 195 14.65 -8.04 8.90
N PHE A 196 15.86 -7.67 9.33
CA PHE A 196 16.07 -7.19 10.70
C PHE A 196 15.40 -5.84 10.91
N LYS A 197 15.60 -4.88 9.98
CA LYS A 197 14.94 -3.57 10.06
C LYS A 197 13.42 -3.68 9.96
N MET A 198 12.92 -4.58 9.11
CA MET A 198 11.49 -4.88 9.03
C MET A 198 10.93 -5.34 10.38
N SER A 199 11.57 -6.35 10.97
CA SER A 199 11.17 -6.90 12.27
C SER A 199 11.19 -5.82 13.35
N CYS A 200 12.27 -5.06 13.46
CA CYS A 200 12.39 -3.98 14.45
C CYS A 200 11.32 -2.90 14.28
N PHE A 201 11.02 -2.48 13.05
CA PHE A 201 10.00 -1.46 12.81
C PHE A 201 8.59 -1.95 13.17
N LEU A 202 8.22 -3.17 12.75
CA LEU A 202 6.92 -3.75 13.09
C LEU A 202 6.80 -4.02 14.60
N SER A 203 7.87 -4.54 15.21
CA SER A 203 7.96 -4.76 16.66
C SER A 203 7.82 -3.46 17.46
N MET A 204 8.40 -2.35 16.98
CA MET A 204 8.24 -1.02 17.61
C MET A 204 6.77 -0.57 17.67
N LEU A 205 5.95 -0.91 16.67
CA LEU A 205 4.51 -0.63 16.68
C LEU A 205 3.76 -1.59 17.60
N ASP A 206 4.07 -2.88 17.50
CA ASP A 206 3.37 -3.95 18.20
C ASP A 206 3.63 -3.94 19.72
N GLU A 207 4.83 -3.54 20.16
CA GLU A 207 5.18 -3.41 21.58
C GLU A 207 4.27 -2.41 22.32
N LYS A 208 3.65 -1.47 21.59
CA LYS A 208 2.69 -0.48 22.13
C LYS A 208 1.24 -0.83 21.80
N ASP A 209 0.98 -2.01 21.25
CA ASP A 209 -0.32 -2.40 20.69
C ASP A 209 -0.84 -1.34 19.71
N GLN A 210 0.05 -0.83 18.84
CA GLN A 210 -0.27 0.19 17.82
C GLN A 210 -0.04 -0.32 16.39
N LEU A 211 0.17 -1.63 16.21
CA LEU A 211 0.26 -2.22 14.88
C LEU A 211 -1.15 -2.32 14.28
N ALA A 212 -1.39 -1.61 13.18
CA ALA A 212 -2.65 -1.67 12.43
C ALA A 212 -2.76 -2.95 11.60
N LYS A 213 -3.94 -3.21 11.03
CA LYS A 213 -4.08 -4.19 9.94
C LYS A 213 -3.05 -3.86 8.86
N THR A 214 -2.23 -4.81 8.45
CA THR A 214 -1.05 -4.52 7.63
C THR A 214 -1.00 -5.44 6.41
N ILE A 215 -0.64 -4.91 5.25
CA ILE A 215 -0.36 -5.70 4.04
C ILE A 215 1.08 -5.42 3.59
N LEU A 216 1.88 -6.48 3.51
CA LEU A 216 3.27 -6.42 3.08
C LEU A 216 3.40 -6.83 1.61
N TYR A 217 4.05 -6.00 0.79
CA TYR A 217 4.34 -6.27 -0.61
C TYR A 217 5.83 -6.12 -0.89
N ASN A 218 6.41 -7.10 -1.58
CA ASN A 218 7.78 -7.06 -2.08
C ASN A 218 7.80 -6.98 -3.60
N LEU A 219 8.78 -6.25 -4.15
CA LEU A 219 9.05 -6.25 -5.60
C LEU A 219 10.10 -7.30 -6.00
N ASN A 220 10.97 -7.71 -5.07
CA ASN A 220 11.99 -8.73 -5.30
C ASN A 220 11.48 -10.10 -4.86
N PRO A 221 11.31 -11.08 -5.76
CA PRO A 221 10.69 -12.37 -5.43
C PRO A 221 11.52 -13.24 -4.48
N ALA A 222 12.79 -12.90 -4.21
CA ALA A 222 13.58 -13.53 -3.16
C ALA A 222 13.10 -13.20 -1.74
N ASP A 223 12.28 -12.14 -1.59
CA ASP A 223 11.69 -11.75 -0.31
C ASP A 223 10.33 -12.42 -0.03
N ASN A 224 9.77 -13.25 -0.92
CA ASN A 224 8.44 -13.82 -0.73
C ASN A 224 8.33 -14.54 0.62
N GLU A 225 9.22 -15.51 0.85
CA GLU A 225 9.25 -16.32 2.06
C GLU A 225 9.55 -15.47 3.30
N VAL A 226 10.41 -14.44 3.16
CA VAL A 226 10.70 -13.47 4.23
C VAL A 226 9.45 -12.67 4.59
N MET A 227 8.72 -12.14 3.61
CA MET A 227 7.50 -11.35 3.84
C MET A 227 6.40 -12.18 4.51
N ILE A 228 6.18 -13.41 4.04
CA ILE A 228 5.13 -14.30 4.59
C ILE A 228 5.45 -14.67 6.04
N THR A 229 6.69 -15.10 6.31
CA THR A 229 7.09 -15.50 7.66
C THR A 229 7.21 -14.29 8.60
N MET A 230 7.61 -13.12 8.10
CA MET A 230 7.58 -11.86 8.86
C MET A 230 6.16 -11.49 9.26
N ALA A 231 5.19 -11.57 8.34
CA ALA A 231 3.79 -11.33 8.63
C ALA A 231 3.27 -12.28 9.73
N GLY A 232 3.69 -13.54 9.70
CA GLY A 232 3.36 -14.55 10.71
C GLY A 232 3.68 -14.14 12.15
N ASN A 233 4.78 -13.40 12.37
CA ASN A 233 5.22 -12.97 13.70
C ASN A 233 4.24 -12.02 14.41
N PHE A 234 3.40 -11.31 13.65
CA PHE A 234 2.57 -10.20 14.15
C PHE A 234 1.07 -10.45 14.00
N ASN A 235 0.67 -11.71 13.81
CA ASN A 235 -0.73 -12.12 13.87
C ASN A 235 -1.10 -12.46 15.33
N ASP A 236 -2.06 -11.74 15.89
CA ASP A 236 -2.43 -11.77 17.32
C ASP A 236 -3.78 -12.47 17.61
N GLY A 237 -4.47 -12.92 16.56
CA GLY A 237 -5.78 -13.59 16.68
C GLY A 237 -6.98 -12.65 16.86
N THR A 238 -6.78 -11.33 16.88
CA THR A 238 -7.88 -10.34 17.00
C THR A 238 -8.78 -10.32 15.76
N ILE A 239 -8.18 -10.53 14.58
CA ILE A 239 -8.88 -10.73 13.31
C ILE A 239 -8.19 -11.83 12.49
N PRO A 240 -8.88 -12.45 11.51
CA PRO A 240 -8.25 -13.41 10.62
C PRO A 240 -7.10 -12.76 9.83
N VAL A 241 -5.86 -13.19 10.13
CA VAL A 241 -4.62 -12.75 9.45
C VAL A 241 -4.53 -11.22 9.41
N LYS A 242 -4.27 -10.61 10.59
CA LYS A 242 -4.08 -9.17 10.81
C LYS A 242 -2.97 -8.59 9.92
N VAL A 243 -1.87 -9.34 9.76
CA VAL A 243 -0.76 -8.98 8.88
C VAL A 243 -0.75 -9.94 7.69
N GLN A 244 -1.06 -9.40 6.53
CA GLN A 244 -1.21 -10.09 5.26
C GLN A 244 0.08 -10.01 4.45
N TYR A 245 0.32 -11.06 3.67
CA TYR A 245 1.19 -10.99 2.51
C TYR A 245 0.33 -10.61 1.29
N GLY A 246 0.59 -9.46 0.69
CA GLY A 246 -0.18 -8.92 -0.44
C GLY A 246 0.01 -9.73 -1.73
N PRO A 247 -0.85 -9.54 -2.75
CA PRO A 247 -0.68 -10.17 -4.06
C PRO A 247 0.67 -9.84 -4.72
N ALA A 248 1.08 -10.71 -5.65
CA ALA A 248 2.27 -10.50 -6.47
C ALA A 248 2.23 -9.11 -7.14
N TRP A 249 3.21 -8.27 -6.84
CA TRP A 249 3.18 -6.84 -7.16
C TRP A 249 3.96 -6.49 -8.43
N TRP A 250 3.36 -5.64 -9.28
CA TRP A 250 3.99 -4.96 -10.43
C TRP A 250 4.70 -5.92 -11.40
N PHE A 251 6.02 -6.07 -11.35
CA PHE A 251 6.75 -6.99 -12.24
C PHE A 251 6.41 -8.46 -11.96
N LEU A 252 5.91 -8.75 -10.76
CA LEU A 252 5.47 -10.08 -10.32
C LEU A 252 3.98 -10.34 -10.66
N ASP A 253 3.23 -9.32 -11.09
CA ASP A 253 1.81 -9.42 -11.53
C ASP A 253 1.71 -10.04 -12.94
N GLN A 254 2.12 -11.30 -13.03
CA GLN A 254 2.09 -12.17 -14.21
C GLN A 254 2.13 -13.64 -13.77
N LYS A 255 1.86 -14.60 -14.69
CA LYS A 255 1.71 -16.02 -14.38
C LYS A 255 2.77 -16.60 -13.45
N ALA A 256 4.05 -16.51 -13.81
CA ALA A 256 5.13 -17.11 -13.03
C ALA A 256 5.26 -16.48 -11.63
N GLY A 257 5.04 -15.16 -11.51
CA GLY A 257 5.07 -14.46 -10.23
C GLY A 257 3.89 -14.85 -9.34
N MET A 258 2.68 -14.92 -9.90
CA MET A 258 1.48 -15.35 -9.18
C MET A 258 1.51 -16.83 -8.79
N GLU A 259 2.02 -17.71 -9.65
CA GLU A 259 2.16 -19.13 -9.34
C GLU A 259 3.16 -19.36 -8.19
N LYS A 260 4.30 -18.64 -8.21
CA LYS A 260 5.24 -18.68 -7.08
C LYS A 260 4.57 -18.13 -5.81
N HIS A 261 3.91 -16.97 -5.91
CA HIS A 261 3.20 -16.34 -4.79
C HIS A 261 2.17 -17.28 -4.14
N LEU A 262 1.29 -17.89 -4.92
CA LEU A 262 0.26 -18.81 -4.43
C LEU A 262 0.88 -20.03 -3.75
N LYS A 263 1.95 -20.59 -4.35
CA LYS A 263 2.67 -21.72 -3.77
C LYS A 263 3.33 -21.35 -2.44
N ASP A 264 4.04 -20.23 -2.37
CA ASP A 264 4.73 -19.81 -1.15
C ASP A 264 3.73 -19.48 -0.05
N LEU A 265 2.65 -18.75 -0.37
CA LEU A 265 1.60 -18.38 0.59
C LEU A 265 0.82 -19.59 1.09
N SER A 266 0.57 -20.59 0.24
CA SER A 266 -0.04 -21.85 0.62
C SER A 266 0.85 -22.64 1.59
N ALA A 267 2.17 -22.64 1.37
CA ALA A 267 3.12 -23.38 2.19
C ALA A 267 3.44 -22.71 3.54
N LEU A 268 3.50 -21.37 3.58
CA LEU A 268 4.02 -20.61 4.73
C LEU A 268 2.95 -19.76 5.43
N GLY A 269 1.75 -19.64 4.86
CA GLY A 269 0.67 -18.82 5.39
C GLY A 269 -0.69 -19.53 5.34
N LEU A 270 -1.77 -18.74 5.20
CA LEU A 270 -3.15 -19.23 5.17
C LEU A 270 -3.84 -18.79 3.89
N LEU A 271 -3.65 -19.52 2.79
CA LEU A 271 -4.26 -19.22 1.49
C LEU A 271 -5.79 -18.97 1.56
N PRO A 272 -6.61 -19.73 2.32
CA PRO A 272 -8.05 -19.45 2.45
C PRO A 272 -8.39 -18.06 3.01
N ARG A 273 -7.44 -17.40 3.69
CA ARG A 273 -7.58 -16.06 4.29
C ARG A 273 -6.86 -14.96 3.51
N PHE A 274 -6.24 -15.31 2.37
CA PHE A 274 -5.62 -14.34 1.49
C PHE A 274 -6.66 -13.33 0.99
N ILE A 275 -6.34 -12.04 1.09
CA ILE A 275 -7.25 -10.96 0.68
C ILE A 275 -7.42 -10.82 -0.84
N GLY A 276 -6.57 -11.46 -1.64
CA GLY A 276 -6.77 -11.55 -3.09
C GLY A 276 -6.06 -10.46 -3.89
N MET A 277 -6.57 -10.24 -5.10
CA MET A 277 -5.93 -9.44 -6.15
C MET A 277 -6.32 -7.96 -6.11
N VAL A 278 -5.39 -7.10 -6.52
CA VAL A 278 -5.61 -5.68 -6.83
C VAL A 278 -4.96 -5.34 -8.17
N THR A 279 -5.50 -4.41 -8.93
CA THR A 279 -4.97 -4.09 -10.27
C THR A 279 -3.67 -3.28 -10.26
N ASP A 280 -3.43 -2.48 -9.21
CA ASP A 280 -2.35 -1.47 -9.10
C ASP A 280 -2.10 -0.72 -10.42
N SER A 281 -3.17 -0.14 -10.98
CA SER A 281 -3.15 0.37 -12.36
C SER A 281 -3.90 1.69 -12.49
N ARG A 282 -3.38 2.52 -13.39
CA ARG A 282 -4.03 3.74 -13.88
C ARG A 282 -4.91 3.52 -15.12
N SER A 283 -5.03 2.29 -15.62
CA SER A 283 -5.82 1.95 -16.82
C SER A 283 -7.18 1.38 -16.45
N PHE A 284 -8.26 1.95 -16.99
CA PHE A 284 -9.61 1.38 -16.86
C PHE A 284 -9.81 0.08 -17.65
N MET A 285 -8.82 -0.35 -18.43
CA MET A 285 -8.78 -1.66 -19.09
C MET A 285 -7.98 -2.70 -18.30
N SER A 286 -7.66 -2.43 -17.03
CA SER A 286 -6.84 -3.32 -16.19
C SER A 286 -7.64 -4.40 -15.46
N TYR A 287 -8.97 -4.29 -15.34
CA TYR A 287 -9.81 -5.26 -14.63
C TYR A 287 -9.67 -6.72 -15.09
N PRO A 288 -9.35 -7.04 -16.36
CA PRO A 288 -9.00 -8.41 -16.76
C PRO A 288 -7.84 -9.04 -15.96
N ARG A 289 -7.01 -8.25 -15.25
CA ARG A 289 -6.02 -8.77 -14.28
C ARG A 289 -6.69 -9.58 -13.16
N HIS A 290 -7.90 -9.22 -12.72
CA HIS A 290 -8.65 -10.03 -11.76
C HIS A 290 -9.09 -11.37 -12.37
N GLU A 291 -9.52 -11.38 -13.64
CA GLU A 291 -9.84 -12.64 -14.33
C GLU A 291 -8.59 -13.52 -14.45
N TYR A 292 -7.48 -12.92 -14.84
CA TYR A 292 -6.19 -13.60 -14.96
C TYR A 292 -5.76 -14.26 -13.65
N PHE A 293 -5.78 -13.50 -12.54
CA PHE A 293 -5.54 -14.03 -11.20
C PHE A 293 -6.51 -15.16 -10.84
N ARG A 294 -7.82 -14.97 -11.03
CA ARG A 294 -8.84 -15.97 -10.66
C ARG A 294 -8.62 -17.30 -11.40
N ARG A 295 -8.27 -17.25 -12.69
CA ARG A 295 -7.95 -18.43 -13.49
C ARG A 295 -6.71 -19.16 -12.94
N LEU A 296 -5.65 -18.42 -12.63
CA LEU A 296 -4.43 -19.01 -12.07
C LEU A 296 -4.66 -19.60 -10.68
N ALA A 297 -5.41 -18.91 -9.82
CA ALA A 297 -5.77 -19.40 -8.49
C ALA A 297 -6.64 -20.66 -8.55
N CYS A 298 -7.65 -20.70 -9.42
CA CYS A 298 -8.48 -21.89 -9.63
C CYS A 298 -7.65 -23.06 -10.18
N ASN A 299 -6.73 -22.80 -11.12
CA ASN A 299 -5.84 -23.82 -11.66
C ASN A 299 -4.92 -24.39 -10.57
N TYR A 300 -4.28 -23.53 -9.77
CA TYR A 300 -3.44 -23.95 -8.64
C TYR A 300 -4.22 -24.83 -7.66
N ILE A 301 -5.40 -24.39 -7.22
CA ILE A 301 -6.25 -25.16 -6.30
C ILE A 301 -6.68 -26.50 -6.94
N GLY A 302 -7.08 -26.48 -8.22
CA GLY A 302 -7.47 -27.69 -8.95
C GLY A 302 -6.34 -28.71 -9.04
N GLU A 303 -5.12 -28.27 -9.34
CA GLU A 303 -3.94 -29.14 -9.37
C GLU A 303 -3.64 -29.77 -8.01
N GLU A 304 -3.78 -29.02 -6.91
CA GLU A 304 -3.58 -29.57 -5.56
C GLU A 304 -4.66 -30.59 -5.18
N VAL A 305 -5.90 -30.42 -5.68
CA VAL A 305 -6.97 -31.42 -5.53
C VAL A 305 -6.69 -32.67 -6.35
N GLU A 306 -6.27 -32.53 -7.62
CA GLU A 306 -5.95 -33.67 -8.50
C GLU A 306 -4.78 -34.50 -7.97
N LYS A 307 -3.81 -33.86 -7.31
CA LYS A 307 -2.69 -34.55 -6.62
C LYS A 307 -3.10 -35.23 -5.31
N GLY A 308 -4.34 -35.02 -4.83
CA GLY A 308 -4.81 -35.51 -3.54
C GLY A 308 -4.22 -34.77 -2.33
N LEU A 309 -3.65 -33.58 -2.54
CA LEU A 309 -3.10 -32.73 -1.47
C LEU A 309 -4.17 -31.85 -0.81
N MET A 310 -5.26 -31.58 -1.54
CA MET A 310 -6.46 -30.92 -1.03
C MET A 310 -7.70 -31.79 -1.24
N PRO A 311 -8.67 -31.80 -0.32
CA PRO A 311 -9.91 -32.56 -0.49
C PRO A 311 -10.74 -32.00 -1.64
N SER A 312 -11.31 -32.90 -2.44
CA SER A 312 -12.31 -32.57 -3.48
C SER A 312 -13.69 -32.36 -2.85
N ASP A 313 -13.79 -31.35 -1.98
CA ASP A 313 -15.04 -30.94 -1.32
C ASP A 313 -15.49 -29.60 -1.87
N GLU A 314 -16.62 -29.58 -2.59
CA GLU A 314 -17.12 -28.38 -3.26
C GLU A 314 -17.38 -27.22 -2.29
N SER A 315 -17.83 -27.51 -1.06
CA SER A 315 -18.14 -26.47 -0.08
C SER A 315 -16.87 -25.79 0.44
N LEU A 316 -15.81 -26.56 0.70
CA LEU A 316 -14.51 -26.04 1.12
C LEU A 316 -13.84 -25.27 -0.03
N LEU A 317 -13.84 -25.82 -1.24
CA LEU A 317 -13.22 -25.18 -2.40
C LEU A 317 -13.93 -23.86 -2.75
N ARG A 318 -15.27 -23.85 -2.70
CA ARG A 318 -16.07 -22.63 -2.90
C ARG A 318 -15.71 -21.55 -1.87
N MET A 319 -15.59 -21.93 -0.59
CA MET A 319 -15.21 -21.01 0.48
C MET A 319 -13.85 -20.34 0.22
N ILE A 320 -12.87 -21.10 -0.28
CA ILE A 320 -11.54 -20.58 -0.62
C ILE A 320 -11.62 -19.66 -1.83
N VAL A 321 -12.22 -20.13 -2.94
CA VAL A 321 -12.26 -19.40 -4.21
C VAL A 321 -13.05 -18.09 -4.08
N GLU A 322 -14.23 -18.10 -3.46
CA GLU A 322 -15.02 -16.89 -3.19
C GLU A 322 -14.30 -15.97 -2.18
N GLY A 323 -13.62 -16.55 -1.21
CA GLY A 323 -12.76 -15.87 -0.24
C GLY A 323 -11.72 -14.99 -0.92
N ILE A 324 -10.77 -15.62 -1.61
CA ILE A 324 -9.63 -14.94 -2.25
C ILE A 324 -10.03 -14.11 -3.47
N SER A 325 -11.22 -14.34 -4.05
CA SER A 325 -11.70 -13.57 -5.20
C SER A 325 -12.37 -12.26 -4.82
N TYR A 326 -12.87 -12.15 -3.58
CA TYR A 326 -13.68 -11.01 -3.14
C TYR A 326 -13.93 -10.93 -1.62
N ARG A 327 -14.49 -11.99 -0.99
CA ARG A 327 -15.05 -11.90 0.37
C ARG A 327 -14.01 -11.49 1.41
N ASN A 328 -12.80 -12.05 1.33
CA ASN A 328 -11.73 -11.76 2.29
C ASN A 328 -11.30 -10.29 2.23
N ALA A 329 -11.17 -9.70 1.03
CA ALA A 329 -10.89 -8.26 0.88
C ALA A 329 -12.02 -7.42 1.49
N LYS A 330 -13.28 -7.77 1.22
CA LYS A 330 -14.44 -7.03 1.76
C LYS A 330 -14.42 -6.99 3.28
N GLU A 331 -14.23 -8.15 3.91
CA GLU A 331 -14.17 -8.27 5.37
C GLU A 331 -12.95 -7.55 5.95
N HIS A 332 -11.77 -7.75 5.37
CA HIS A 332 -10.51 -7.20 5.90
C HIS A 332 -10.42 -5.67 5.71
N LEU A 333 -10.93 -5.13 4.61
CA LEU A 333 -10.84 -3.71 4.25
C LEU A 333 -12.10 -2.91 4.64
N GLY A 334 -13.22 -3.58 4.94
CA GLY A 334 -14.41 -2.98 5.55
C GLY A 334 -15.24 -2.08 4.61
N PHE A 335 -15.47 -2.53 3.37
CA PHE A 335 -16.27 -1.78 2.39
C PHE A 335 -17.57 -2.50 1.97
#